data_AF-A0A847FCD2-F1
#
_entry.id   AF-A0A847FCD2-F1
#
_cell.length_a   1.000
_cell.length_b   1.000
_cell.length_c   1.000
_cell.angle_alpha   90.00
_cell.angle_beta   90.00
_cell.angle_gamma   90.00
#
_symmetry.space_group_name_H-M   'P 1'
#
loop_
_entity.id
_entity.type
_entity.pdbx_description
1 polymer ?
#
loop_
_entity_poly.entity_id
_entity_poly.type
_entity_poly.pdbx_seq_one_letter_code
_entity_poly.pdbx_strand_id
1 'polypeptide(L)'
;MPKQIANRVCSLALAILMSLSICGCEGKQFTKQDVILCTQVFHAVPGARYGRPEAKRCEVIETDSQGRLLFSYSLNTTNGMFAICILQKSDEDAVYYYDNVSYFVTKEFAQYTTDQLSTLKEENDWDMPLAEEKMIRREFIDSDLDPDKGKGYKSDIALNAFRNSIAKENDISDHALYFDYSQTGQELFLISREHNISTNGGYDYEALDYHLMILNADGTYDPENYLIKIDDLSQSNEVLAAIKERNGWVG
;
A
#
# COMPACT_ATOMS: atom_id res chain seq x y z
N MET A 1 8.64 -28.32 -59.93
CA MET A 1 8.71 -28.71 -58.50
C MET A 1 9.24 -27.65 -57.50
N PRO A 2 9.83 -26.48 -57.85
CA PRO A 2 10.34 -25.56 -56.82
C PRO A 2 9.27 -24.66 -56.16
N LYS A 3 8.20 -24.27 -56.89
CA LYS A 3 7.15 -23.36 -56.36
C LYS A 3 6.29 -23.98 -55.24
N GLN A 4 6.08 -25.30 -55.27
CA GLN A 4 5.24 -25.99 -54.28
C GLN A 4 5.93 -26.12 -52.92
N ILE A 5 7.26 -26.20 -52.90
CA ILE A 5 8.07 -26.23 -51.68
C ILE A 5 8.15 -24.83 -51.08
N ALA A 6 8.38 -23.79 -51.90
CA ALA A 6 8.40 -22.40 -51.46
C ALA A 6 7.07 -21.96 -50.79
N ASN A 7 5.92 -22.37 -51.37
CA ASN A 7 4.62 -22.07 -50.78
C ASN A 7 4.41 -22.81 -49.45
N ARG A 8 4.84 -24.07 -49.32
CA ARG A 8 4.73 -24.84 -48.06
C ARG A 8 5.61 -24.26 -46.95
N VAL A 9 6.82 -23.79 -47.28
CA VAL A 9 7.72 -23.13 -46.32
C VAL A 9 7.16 -21.78 -45.89
N CYS A 10 6.57 -20.99 -46.80
CA CYS A 10 5.90 -19.73 -46.46
C CYS A 10 4.66 -19.96 -45.57
N SER A 11 3.84 -20.97 -45.87
CA SER A 11 2.67 -21.29 -45.04
C SER A 11 3.06 -21.76 -43.64
N LEU A 12 4.13 -22.55 -43.51
CA LEU A 12 4.63 -23.01 -42.22
C LEU A 12 5.24 -21.86 -41.40
N ALA A 13 6.00 -20.97 -42.04
CA ALA A 13 6.55 -19.78 -41.39
C ALA A 13 5.46 -18.80 -40.92
N LEU A 14 4.38 -18.63 -41.71
CA LEU A 14 3.23 -17.80 -41.34
C LEU A 14 2.43 -18.41 -40.19
N ALA A 15 2.27 -19.73 -40.16
CA ALA A 15 1.64 -20.45 -39.04
C ALA A 15 2.47 -20.35 -37.75
N ILE A 16 3.80 -20.43 -37.84
CA ILE A 16 4.71 -20.25 -36.70
C ILE A 16 4.66 -18.80 -36.20
N LEU A 17 4.71 -17.80 -37.09
CA LEU A 17 4.57 -16.38 -36.73
C LEU A 17 3.20 -16.05 -36.11
N MET A 18 2.11 -16.65 -36.61
CA MET A 18 0.79 -16.52 -35.99
C MET A 18 0.69 -17.23 -34.64
N SER A 19 1.37 -18.36 -34.43
CA SER A 19 1.43 -19.04 -33.12
C SER A 19 2.29 -18.30 -32.09
N LEU A 20 3.33 -17.59 -32.53
CA LEU A 20 4.15 -16.71 -31.69
C LEU A 20 3.44 -15.41 -31.30
N SER A 21 2.33 -15.06 -31.98
CA SER A 21 1.50 -13.89 -31.67
C SER A 21 0.51 -14.13 -30.52
N ILE A 22 0.34 -15.38 -30.08
CA ILE A 22 -0.57 -15.76 -28.98
C ILE A 22 0.21 -15.95 -27.66
N CYS A 23 1.55 -15.97 -27.71
CA CYS A 23 2.38 -15.73 -26.54
C CYS A 23 2.65 -14.22 -26.39
N GLY A 24 1.60 -13.41 -26.42
CA GLY A 24 1.65 -12.17 -25.67
C GLY A 24 1.80 -12.60 -24.21
N CYS A 25 2.88 -12.21 -23.55
CA CYS A 25 2.87 -12.15 -22.10
C CYS A 25 1.69 -11.25 -21.74
N GLU A 26 0.51 -11.83 -21.49
CA GLU A 26 -0.56 -11.16 -20.78
C GLU A 26 0.04 -10.86 -19.41
N GLY A 27 0.65 -9.67 -19.28
CA GLY A 27 0.89 -9.08 -17.98
C GLY A 27 -0.47 -9.11 -17.30
N LYS A 28 -0.62 -9.94 -16.26
CA LYS A 28 -1.88 -10.10 -15.55
C LYS A 28 -2.38 -8.71 -15.19
N GLN A 29 -3.40 -8.24 -15.90
CA GLN A 29 -4.05 -7.00 -15.55
C GLN A 29 -4.81 -7.25 -14.25
N PHE A 30 -4.56 -6.39 -13.27
CA PHE A 30 -5.28 -6.44 -12.00
C PHE A 30 -6.76 -6.18 -12.24
N THR A 31 -7.61 -6.89 -11.50
CA THR A 31 -9.06 -6.72 -11.61
C THR A 31 -9.49 -5.37 -11.02
N LYS A 32 -10.69 -4.89 -11.38
CA LYS A 32 -11.27 -3.71 -10.72
C LYS A 32 -11.33 -3.89 -9.20
N GLN A 33 -11.59 -5.10 -8.72
CA GLN A 33 -11.61 -5.42 -7.30
C GLN A 33 -10.21 -5.27 -6.68
N ASP A 34 -9.15 -5.70 -7.36
CA ASP A 34 -7.78 -5.50 -6.87
C ASP A 34 -7.45 -4.01 -6.74
N VAL A 35 -7.84 -3.20 -7.73
CA VAL A 35 -7.67 -1.74 -7.68
C VAL A 35 -8.42 -1.14 -6.49
N ILE A 36 -9.68 -1.51 -6.28
CA ILE A 36 -10.49 -1.04 -5.13
C ILE A 36 -9.79 -1.36 -3.81
N LEU A 37 -9.45 -2.63 -3.58
CA LEU A 37 -8.91 -3.07 -2.29
C LEU A 37 -7.51 -2.49 -2.04
N CYS A 38 -6.66 -2.43 -3.08
CA CYS A 38 -5.33 -1.85 -2.97
C CYS A 38 -5.36 -0.33 -2.79
N THR A 39 -6.34 0.37 -3.39
CA THR A 39 -6.49 1.83 -3.20
C THR A 39 -6.68 2.16 -1.73
N GLN A 40 -7.60 1.47 -1.03
CA GLN A 40 -7.75 1.69 0.41
C GLN A 40 -6.44 1.38 1.14
N VAL A 41 -5.85 0.22 0.90
CA VAL A 41 -4.67 -0.22 1.65
C VAL A 41 -3.51 0.75 1.48
N PHE A 42 -3.25 1.22 0.26
CA PHE A 42 -2.14 2.12 -0.02
C PHE A 42 -2.31 3.49 0.62
N HIS A 43 -3.54 3.93 0.82
CA HIS A 43 -3.84 5.22 1.45
C HIS A 43 -4.12 5.13 2.96
N ALA A 44 -4.53 3.97 3.47
CA ALA A 44 -4.87 3.79 4.88
C ALA A 44 -3.69 3.25 5.71
N VAL A 45 -2.92 2.29 5.15
CA VAL A 45 -1.95 1.50 5.92
C VAL A 45 -0.53 2.02 5.68
N PRO A 46 0.19 2.48 6.73
CA PRO A 46 1.53 3.02 6.56
C PRO A 46 2.50 2.04 5.89
N GLY A 47 3.21 2.52 4.86
CA GLY A 47 4.22 1.74 4.14
C GLY A 47 3.66 0.61 3.26
N ALA A 48 2.34 0.51 3.12
CA ALA A 48 1.73 -0.46 2.24
C ALA A 48 2.02 -0.13 0.77
N ARG A 49 2.61 -1.09 0.08
CA ARG A 49 3.09 -0.95 -1.29
C ARG A 49 2.99 -2.27 -2.02
N TYR A 50 2.92 -2.19 -3.35
CA TYR A 50 3.01 -3.36 -4.19
C TYR A 50 4.47 -3.78 -4.41
N GLY A 51 4.84 -4.93 -3.84
CA GLY A 51 6.21 -5.44 -3.95
C GLY A 51 6.50 -6.25 -5.22
N ARG A 52 5.57 -7.08 -5.74
CA ARG A 52 5.71 -7.85 -7.01
C ARG A 52 4.36 -8.44 -7.50
N PRO A 53 4.10 -8.49 -8.84
CA PRO A 53 2.86 -8.97 -9.53
C PRO A 53 2.34 -10.38 -9.21
N GLU A 54 3.16 -11.23 -8.62
CA GLU A 54 3.00 -12.69 -8.76
C GLU A 54 2.18 -13.33 -7.63
N ALA A 55 1.94 -12.62 -6.53
CA ALA A 55 1.20 -13.13 -5.39
C ALA A 55 -0.14 -12.40 -5.27
N LYS A 56 -1.25 -13.14 -5.47
CA LYS A 56 -2.58 -12.70 -5.06
C LYS A 56 -2.56 -12.54 -3.54
N ARG A 57 -2.53 -11.30 -3.06
CA ARG A 57 -2.30 -10.95 -1.65
C ARG A 57 -3.48 -10.32 -0.96
N CYS A 58 -4.60 -10.21 -1.68
CA CYS A 58 -5.83 -9.64 -1.17
C CYS A 58 -6.97 -10.66 -1.29
N GLU A 59 -7.68 -10.87 -0.18
CA GLU A 59 -8.80 -11.80 -0.11
C GLU A 59 -9.93 -11.18 0.69
N VAL A 60 -11.11 -11.06 0.07
CA VAL A 60 -12.35 -10.70 0.76
C VAL A 60 -12.79 -11.89 1.60
N ILE A 61 -12.97 -11.64 2.89
CA ILE A 61 -13.35 -12.63 3.90
C ILE A 61 -14.87 -12.62 4.09
N GLU A 62 -15.45 -11.42 4.22
CA GLU A 62 -16.85 -11.25 4.57
C GLU A 62 -17.42 -9.96 3.96
N THR A 63 -18.74 -9.95 3.74
CA THR A 63 -19.49 -8.77 3.34
C THR A 63 -20.67 -8.60 4.29
N ASP A 64 -20.84 -7.39 4.83
CA ASP A 64 -21.92 -7.10 5.77
C ASP A 64 -23.25 -6.78 5.05
N SER A 65 -24.31 -6.55 5.83
CA SER A 65 -25.64 -6.19 5.31
C SER A 65 -25.71 -4.85 4.58
N GLN A 66 -24.72 -3.96 4.77
CA GLN A 66 -24.61 -2.67 4.10
C GLN A 66 -23.70 -2.73 2.85
N GLY A 67 -23.04 -3.86 2.60
CA GLY A 67 -22.11 -4.05 1.49
C GLY A 67 -20.65 -3.68 1.82
N ARG A 68 -20.31 -3.44 3.09
CA ARG A 68 -18.91 -3.27 3.52
C ARG A 68 -18.14 -4.55 3.28
N LEU A 69 -16.85 -4.45 2.94
CA LEU A 69 -15.99 -5.61 2.72
C LEU A 69 -14.97 -5.72 3.84
N LEU A 70 -14.94 -6.86 4.54
CA LEU A 70 -13.82 -7.27 5.39
C LEU A 70 -12.85 -8.08 4.53
N PHE A 71 -11.59 -7.67 4.48
CA PHE A 71 -10.61 -8.33 3.62
C PHE A 71 -9.21 -8.33 4.25
N SER A 72 -8.39 -9.30 3.84
CA SER A 72 -6.98 -9.36 4.23
C SER A 72 -6.07 -8.81 3.13
N TYR A 73 -4.91 -8.30 3.52
CA TYR A 73 -3.85 -7.83 2.63
C TYR A 73 -2.48 -8.23 3.17
N SER A 74 -1.52 -8.58 2.30
CA SER A 74 -0.14 -8.90 2.70
C SER A 74 0.84 -7.76 2.40
N LEU A 75 1.45 -7.23 3.46
CA LEU A 75 2.39 -6.10 3.47
C LEU A 75 3.83 -6.60 3.33
N ASN A 76 4.16 -7.07 2.13
CA ASN A 76 5.48 -7.61 1.83
C ASN A 76 6.63 -6.60 1.96
N THR A 77 6.35 -5.31 1.83
CA THR A 77 7.35 -4.24 2.00
C THR A 77 7.74 -4.02 3.45
N THR A 78 7.07 -4.70 4.39
CA THR A 78 7.22 -4.47 5.82
C THR A 78 7.43 -5.78 6.57
N ASN A 79 8.45 -6.55 6.18
CA ASN A 79 8.87 -7.79 6.84
C ASN A 79 7.78 -8.87 7.00
N GLY A 80 6.91 -9.01 5.99
CA GLY A 80 5.89 -10.06 5.99
C GLY A 80 4.75 -9.79 6.97
N MET A 81 4.42 -8.52 7.21
CA MET A 81 3.21 -8.14 7.93
C MET A 81 1.96 -8.35 7.08
N PHE A 82 0.82 -8.33 7.75
CA PHE A 82 -0.50 -8.45 7.15
C PHE A 82 -1.42 -7.40 7.71
N ALA A 83 -2.32 -6.90 6.86
CA ALA A 83 -3.42 -6.07 7.28
C ALA A 83 -4.74 -6.83 7.15
N ILE A 84 -5.64 -6.58 8.08
CA ILE A 84 -7.07 -6.83 7.89
C ILE A 84 -7.76 -5.48 7.83
N CYS A 85 -8.62 -5.31 6.85
CA CYS A 85 -9.18 -4.02 6.48
C CYS A 85 -10.70 -4.12 6.33
N ILE A 86 -11.40 -3.04 6.64
CA ILE A 86 -12.81 -2.85 6.30
C ILE A 86 -12.94 -1.71 5.29
N LEU A 87 -13.42 -2.03 4.09
CA LEU A 87 -13.84 -1.06 3.09
C LEU A 87 -15.30 -0.69 3.32
N GLN A 88 -15.61 0.60 3.40
CA GLN A 88 -16.98 1.06 3.64
C GLN A 88 -17.82 0.99 2.36
N LYS A 89 -17.30 1.54 1.27
CA LYS A 89 -17.88 1.43 -0.08
C LYS A 89 -16.89 1.82 -1.15
N SER A 90 -17.25 1.57 -2.41
CA SER A 90 -16.59 2.13 -3.58
C SER A 90 -17.63 2.54 -4.63
N ASP A 91 -17.25 3.46 -5.51
CA ASP A 91 -18.07 3.91 -6.63
C ASP A 91 -17.37 3.65 -7.98
N GLU A 92 -17.52 4.56 -8.94
CA GLU A 92 -16.92 4.43 -10.26
C GLU A 92 -15.41 4.71 -10.28
N ASP A 93 -14.92 5.58 -9.41
CA ASP A 93 -13.56 6.11 -9.45
C ASP A 93 -12.86 6.23 -8.08
N ALA A 94 -13.55 5.92 -6.99
CA ALA A 94 -13.02 6.09 -5.64
C ALA A 94 -13.45 5.00 -4.65
N VAL A 95 -12.68 4.94 -3.57
CA VAL A 95 -12.96 4.16 -2.36
C VAL A 95 -13.24 5.08 -1.18
N TYR A 96 -14.02 4.56 -0.23
CA TYR A 96 -14.38 5.24 0.99
C TYR A 96 -14.15 4.31 2.18
N TYR A 97 -13.49 4.83 3.21
CA TYR A 97 -13.21 4.11 4.44
C TYR A 97 -13.13 5.07 5.63
N TYR A 98 -13.27 4.55 6.85
CA TYR A 98 -13.12 5.36 8.05
C TYR A 98 -11.64 5.57 8.35
N ASP A 99 -11.24 6.83 8.45
CA ASP A 99 -9.83 7.16 8.61
C ASP A 99 -9.27 6.65 9.95
N ASN A 100 -8.02 6.16 9.93
CA ASN A 100 -7.27 5.65 11.08
C ASN A 100 -7.88 4.46 11.85
N VAL A 101 -9.06 3.95 11.49
CA VAL A 101 -9.70 2.79 12.16
C VAL A 101 -10.08 1.66 11.19
N SER A 102 -9.96 1.89 9.89
CA SER A 102 -10.35 0.91 8.85
C SER A 102 -9.45 -0.32 8.74
N TYR A 103 -8.39 -0.44 9.55
CA TYR A 103 -7.44 -1.56 9.46
C TYR A 103 -6.80 -1.95 10.78
N PHE A 104 -6.28 -3.18 10.84
CA PHE A 104 -5.29 -3.64 11.81
C PHE A 104 -4.11 -4.28 11.12
N VAL A 105 -2.89 -4.03 11.61
CA VAL A 105 -1.67 -4.68 11.13
C VAL A 105 -1.18 -5.71 12.14
N THR A 106 -0.73 -6.87 11.65
CA THR A 106 -0.13 -7.95 12.44
C THR A 106 1.08 -8.55 11.75
N LYS A 107 1.99 -9.15 12.52
CA LYS A 107 3.10 -9.96 12.01
C LYS A 107 2.69 -11.42 11.74
N GLU A 108 1.57 -11.87 12.29
CA GLU A 108 1.13 -13.26 12.18
C GLU A 108 0.09 -13.43 11.06
N PHE A 109 0.50 -14.12 9.98
CA PHE A 109 -0.36 -14.32 8.82
C PHE A 109 -1.68 -14.98 9.18
N ALA A 110 -2.80 -14.32 8.84
CA ALA A 110 -4.14 -14.86 9.00
C ALA A 110 -4.47 -15.27 10.46
N GLN A 111 -3.73 -14.76 11.44
CA GLN A 111 -4.00 -14.93 12.86
C GLN A 111 -4.50 -13.61 13.43
N TYR A 112 -5.81 -13.46 13.39
CA TYR A 112 -6.53 -12.39 14.09
C TYR A 112 -7.33 -13.03 15.21
N THR A 113 -7.22 -12.48 16.40
CA THR A 113 -8.07 -12.90 17.51
C THR A 113 -9.52 -12.48 17.23
N THR A 114 -10.48 -13.23 17.77
CA THR A 114 -11.90 -12.86 17.72
C THR A 114 -12.13 -11.46 18.29
N ASP A 115 -11.35 -11.07 19.30
CA ASP A 115 -11.43 -9.76 19.94
C ASP A 115 -10.96 -8.64 19.01
N GLN A 116 -9.85 -8.82 18.28
CA GLN A 116 -9.38 -7.87 17.27
C GLN A 116 -10.40 -7.69 16.14
N LEU A 117 -10.96 -8.79 15.62
CA LEU A 117 -11.99 -8.73 14.58
C LEU A 117 -13.27 -8.04 15.09
N SER A 118 -13.67 -8.32 16.32
CA SER A 118 -14.85 -7.71 16.93
C SER A 118 -14.64 -6.21 17.11
N THR A 119 -13.46 -5.80 17.61
CA THR A 119 -13.08 -4.39 17.76
C THR A 119 -13.09 -3.69 16.40
N LEU A 120 -12.47 -4.29 15.36
CA LEU A 120 -12.44 -3.71 14.02
C LEU A 120 -13.83 -3.48 13.47
N LYS A 121 -14.71 -4.48 13.61
CA LYS A 121 -16.10 -4.42 13.17
C LYS A 121 -16.89 -3.36 13.94
N GLU A 122 -16.72 -3.29 15.26
CA GLU A 122 -17.39 -2.28 16.09
C GLU A 122 -16.98 -0.85 15.70
N GLU A 123 -15.68 -0.59 15.57
CA GLU A 123 -15.17 0.75 15.20
C GLU A 123 -15.56 1.17 13.76
N ASN A 124 -15.86 0.19 12.90
CA ASN A 124 -16.29 0.41 11.52
C ASN A 124 -17.81 0.34 11.32
N ASP A 125 -18.58 0.39 12.41
CA ASP A 125 -20.04 0.38 12.40
C ASP A 125 -20.62 -0.85 11.65
N TRP A 126 -19.98 -2.02 11.75
CA TRP A 126 -20.38 -3.24 11.02
C TRP A 126 -21.86 -3.57 11.20
N ASP A 127 -22.57 -3.86 10.09
CA ASP A 127 -24.03 -4.06 10.02
C ASP A 127 -24.91 -2.86 10.45
N MET A 128 -24.32 -1.73 10.85
CA MET A 128 -25.04 -0.48 11.10
C MET A 128 -25.04 0.41 9.84
N PRO A 129 -26.01 1.33 9.67
CA PRO A 129 -26.03 2.24 8.52
C PRO A 129 -24.68 2.96 8.29
N LEU A 130 -24.34 3.18 7.03
CA LEU A 130 -23.10 3.89 6.65
C LEU A 130 -23.10 5.32 7.21
N ALA A 131 -22.05 5.69 7.95
CA ALA A 131 -21.84 7.05 8.44
C ALA A 131 -20.93 7.81 7.46
N GLU A 132 -21.54 8.47 6.47
CA GLU A 132 -20.84 9.19 5.39
C GLU A 132 -19.87 10.26 5.93
N GLU A 133 -20.21 10.90 7.05
CA GLU A 133 -19.39 11.93 7.70
C GLU A 133 -18.07 11.43 8.29
N LYS A 134 -17.94 10.12 8.53
CA LYS A 134 -16.70 9.49 9.01
C LYS A 134 -15.77 9.06 7.88
N MET A 135 -16.26 9.04 6.64
CA MET A 135 -15.52 8.49 5.51
C MET A 135 -14.54 9.50 4.94
N ILE A 136 -13.35 9.02 4.58
CA ILE A 136 -12.45 9.72 3.67
C ILE A 136 -12.52 9.09 2.29
N ARG A 137 -12.38 9.92 1.24
CA ARG A 137 -12.43 9.51 -0.17
C ARG A 137 -11.02 9.41 -0.73
N ARG A 138 -10.71 8.33 -1.43
CA ARG A 138 -9.47 8.19 -2.22
C ARG A 138 -9.78 7.74 -3.63
N GLU A 139 -9.25 8.48 -4.59
CA GLU A 139 -9.32 8.12 -6.00
C GLU A 139 -8.53 6.85 -6.26
N PHE A 140 -9.00 6.05 -7.21
CA PHE A 140 -8.32 4.82 -7.58
C PHE A 140 -6.87 5.05 -7.98
N ILE A 141 -6.02 4.14 -7.52
CA ILE A 141 -4.67 3.99 -8.05
C ILE A 141 -4.74 3.43 -9.49
N ASP A 142 -3.62 3.54 -10.21
CA ASP A 142 -3.52 3.01 -11.56
C ASP A 142 -3.77 1.49 -11.59
N SER A 143 -4.27 1.01 -12.73
CA SER A 143 -4.62 -0.41 -12.92
C SER A 143 -3.42 -1.36 -12.92
N ASP A 144 -2.19 -0.84 -12.94
CA ASP A 144 -0.96 -1.61 -12.73
C ASP A 144 -0.55 -1.68 -11.24
N LEU A 145 -1.37 -1.10 -10.35
CA LEU A 145 -1.17 -1.01 -8.91
C LEU A 145 0.17 -0.37 -8.51
N ASP A 146 0.67 0.53 -9.35
CA ASP A 146 1.81 1.38 -9.00
C ASP A 146 1.30 2.69 -8.41
N PRO A 147 1.34 2.88 -7.07
CA PRO A 147 0.90 4.12 -6.46
C PRO A 147 1.83 5.31 -6.79
N ASP A 148 3.06 5.05 -7.24
CA ASP A 148 4.13 6.04 -7.45
C ASP A 148 4.25 6.53 -8.89
N LYS A 149 3.56 5.86 -9.83
CA LYS A 149 3.68 6.15 -11.26
C LYS A 149 3.31 7.59 -11.60
N GLY A 150 4.33 8.36 -11.98
CA GLY A 150 4.18 9.74 -12.43
C GLY A 150 3.81 10.76 -11.34
N LYS A 151 3.76 10.36 -10.06
CA LYS A 151 3.24 11.21 -8.99
C LYS A 151 4.28 12.12 -8.32
N GLY A 152 5.58 11.92 -8.59
CA GLY A 152 6.63 12.86 -8.17
C GLY A 152 6.70 13.12 -6.66
N TYR A 153 6.39 12.11 -5.84
CA TYR A 153 6.34 12.24 -4.39
C TYR A 153 7.65 12.73 -3.78
N LYS A 154 7.56 13.40 -2.63
CA LYS A 154 8.69 14.05 -1.98
C LYS A 154 9.55 13.08 -1.15
N SER A 155 9.66 11.81 -1.54
CA SER A 155 10.40 10.79 -0.78
C SER A 155 11.87 11.18 -0.53
N ASP A 156 12.54 11.81 -1.50
CA ASP A 156 13.91 12.30 -1.31
C ASP A 156 13.99 13.44 -0.29
N ILE A 157 12.99 14.35 -0.28
CA ILE A 157 12.91 15.44 0.69
C ILE A 157 12.63 14.86 2.09
N ALA A 158 11.67 13.93 2.20
CA ALA A 158 11.34 13.24 3.44
C ALA A 158 12.56 12.52 4.02
N LEU A 159 13.28 11.78 3.17
CA LEU A 159 14.47 11.03 3.57
C LEU A 159 15.60 11.95 4.03
N ASN A 160 15.81 13.08 3.35
CA ASN A 160 16.80 14.08 3.75
C ASN A 160 16.41 14.77 5.07
N ALA A 161 15.14 15.15 5.24
CA ALA A 161 14.62 15.74 6.48
C ALA A 161 14.80 14.79 7.68
N PHE A 162 14.50 13.51 7.47
CA PHE A 162 14.67 12.45 8.46
C PHE A 162 16.14 12.33 8.90
N ARG A 163 17.05 12.16 7.94
CA ARG A 163 18.49 12.00 8.19
C ARG A 163 19.15 13.21 8.87
N ASN A 164 18.59 14.40 8.68
CA ASN A 164 19.05 15.61 9.37
C ASN A 164 18.60 15.68 10.84
N SER A 165 17.61 14.88 11.23
CA SER A 165 16.97 14.97 12.54
C SER A 165 17.29 13.80 13.46
N ILE A 166 17.81 12.71 12.91
CA ILE A 166 18.33 11.58 13.66
C ILE A 166 19.86 11.54 13.60
N ALA A 167 20.50 10.97 14.63
CA ALA A 167 21.93 10.73 14.60
C ALA A 167 22.26 9.72 13.49
N LYS A 168 23.31 10.00 12.72
CA LYS A 168 23.79 9.07 11.71
C LYS A 168 24.34 7.81 12.40
N GLU A 169 23.81 6.67 12.00
CA GLU A 169 24.29 5.35 12.41
C GLU A 169 24.87 4.64 11.18
N ASN A 170 25.95 3.88 11.38
CA ASN A 170 26.54 3.09 10.31
C ASN A 170 25.72 1.81 10.09
N ASP A 171 25.75 1.28 8.88
CA ASP A 171 25.12 0.01 8.51
C ASP A 171 23.58 -0.02 8.66
N ILE A 172 22.95 1.17 8.66
CA ILE A 172 21.50 1.35 8.58
C ILE A 172 21.11 1.88 7.20
N SER A 173 20.11 1.24 6.60
CA SER A 173 19.42 1.71 5.41
C SER A 173 18.11 2.39 5.82
N ASP A 174 17.94 3.65 5.41
CA ASP A 174 16.69 4.38 5.59
C ASP A 174 15.90 4.42 4.28
N HIS A 175 14.60 4.13 4.34
CA HIS A 175 13.68 4.16 3.21
C HIS A 175 12.47 5.03 3.53
N ALA A 176 12.13 5.97 2.64
CA ALA A 176 10.91 6.76 2.74
C ALA A 176 9.84 6.20 1.80
N LEU A 177 8.71 5.77 2.38
CA LEU A 177 7.58 5.17 1.69
C LEU A 177 6.38 6.11 1.81
N TYR A 178 6.07 6.86 0.75
CA TYR A 178 4.84 7.65 0.69
C TYR A 178 3.62 6.75 0.89
N PHE A 179 2.50 7.21 1.43
CA PHE A 179 1.28 6.40 1.40
C PHE A 179 0.01 7.23 1.31
N ASP A 180 -0.02 8.46 1.82
CA ASP A 180 -1.26 9.24 1.75
C ASP A 180 -1.04 10.74 1.52
N TYR A 181 -2.12 11.41 1.11
CA TYR A 181 -2.15 12.85 0.87
C TYR A 181 -3.45 13.48 1.38
N SER A 182 -3.37 14.75 1.77
CA SER A 182 -4.51 15.55 2.23
C SER A 182 -5.06 16.44 1.13
N GLN A 183 -6.23 17.03 1.36
CA GLN A 183 -6.81 18.06 0.48
C GLN A 183 -5.94 19.32 0.36
N THR A 184 -5.09 19.59 1.36
CA THR A 184 -4.14 20.72 1.36
C THR A 184 -2.81 20.37 0.70
N GLY A 185 -2.65 19.13 0.21
CA GLY A 185 -1.44 18.66 -0.46
C GLY A 185 -0.31 18.23 0.48
N GLN A 186 -0.56 18.12 1.79
CA GLN A 186 0.38 17.46 2.70
C GLN A 186 0.52 16.00 2.32
N GLU A 187 1.72 15.45 2.46
CA GLU A 187 2.07 14.07 2.11
C GLU A 187 2.53 13.31 3.36
N LEU A 188 2.04 12.08 3.53
CA LEU A 188 2.41 11.17 4.60
C LEU A 188 3.37 10.10 4.10
N PHE A 189 4.37 9.81 4.94
CA PHE A 189 5.42 8.82 4.67
C PHE A 189 5.60 7.91 5.87
N LEU A 190 5.87 6.64 5.60
CA LEU A 190 6.51 5.74 6.55
C LEU A 190 8.01 5.72 6.25
N ILE A 191 8.83 6.08 7.24
CA ILE A 191 10.26 5.86 7.21
C ILE A 191 10.53 4.49 7.82
N SER A 192 11.11 3.57 7.04
CA SER A 192 11.63 2.28 7.52
C SER A 192 13.13 2.40 7.72
N ARG A 193 13.63 1.96 8.87
CA ARG A 193 15.06 1.83 9.14
C ARG A 193 15.41 0.36 9.26
N GLU A 194 16.41 -0.08 8.51
CA GLU A 194 16.74 -1.50 8.40
C GLU A 194 18.25 -1.74 8.52
N HIS A 195 18.64 -2.83 9.18
CA HIS A 195 20.03 -3.31 9.19
C HIS A 195 20.20 -4.44 8.20
N ASN A 196 21.32 -4.45 7.47
CA ASN A 196 21.69 -5.62 6.68
C ASN A 196 22.24 -6.71 7.62
N ILE A 197 21.50 -7.80 7.76
CA ILE A 197 21.86 -8.96 8.58
C ILE A 197 22.56 -10.06 7.77
N SER A 198 22.82 -9.82 6.49
CA SER A 198 23.43 -10.81 5.60
C SER A 198 24.85 -11.17 6.04
N THR A 199 25.08 -12.46 6.26
CA THR A 199 26.41 -13.01 6.57
C THR A 199 27.29 -13.24 5.34
N ASN A 200 26.74 -13.05 4.14
CA ASN A 200 27.36 -13.35 2.84
C ASN A 200 27.32 -12.16 1.87
N GLY A 201 27.04 -10.94 2.36
CA GLY A 201 27.01 -9.71 1.55
C GLY A 201 25.81 -9.62 0.59
N GLY A 202 24.75 -10.37 0.87
CA GLY A 202 23.47 -10.32 0.17
C GLY A 202 22.53 -9.22 0.70
N TYR A 203 21.28 -9.31 0.27
CA TYR A 203 20.19 -8.39 0.61
C TYR A 203 19.25 -9.08 1.61
N ASP A 204 19.70 -9.19 2.85
CA ASP A 204 18.89 -9.70 3.96
C ASP A 204 18.81 -8.60 5.01
N TYR A 205 17.62 -8.05 5.21
CA TYR A 205 17.40 -6.85 6.01
C TYR A 205 16.40 -7.11 7.11
N GLU A 206 16.68 -6.58 8.30
CA GLU A 206 15.78 -6.60 9.44
C GLU A 206 15.40 -5.17 9.81
N ALA A 207 14.11 -4.91 10.00
CA ALA A 207 13.65 -3.59 10.41
C ALA A 207 14.03 -3.34 11.87
N LEU A 208 14.67 -2.20 12.11
CA LEU A 208 15.01 -1.68 13.42
C LEU A 208 13.81 -0.99 14.07
N ASP A 209 13.29 0.01 13.38
CA ASP A 209 12.18 0.85 13.82
C ASP A 209 11.51 1.51 12.62
N TYR A 210 10.37 2.16 12.89
CA TYR A 210 9.64 2.92 11.91
C TYR A 210 9.38 4.34 12.41
N HIS A 211 9.16 5.27 11.49
CA HIS A 211 8.67 6.60 11.82
C HIS A 211 7.58 7.04 10.85
N LEU A 212 6.52 7.65 11.35
CA LEU A 212 5.59 8.40 10.52
C LEU A 212 6.12 9.81 10.33
N MET A 213 6.11 10.27 9.09
CA MET A 213 6.50 11.61 8.70
C MET A 213 5.39 12.28 7.90
N ILE A 214 5.20 13.58 8.11
CA ILE A 214 4.33 14.41 7.29
C ILE A 214 5.09 15.61 6.74
N LEU A 215 4.92 15.89 5.44
CA LEU A 215 5.46 17.08 4.79
C LEU A 215 4.32 17.96 4.27
N ASN A 216 4.52 19.27 4.25
CA ASN A 216 3.63 20.21 3.59
C ASN A 216 3.70 20.06 2.06
N ALA A 217 2.72 20.66 1.36
CA ALA A 217 2.63 20.63 -0.09
C ALA A 217 3.88 21.17 -0.80
N ASP A 218 4.60 22.11 -0.18
CA ASP A 218 5.85 22.69 -0.69
C ASP A 218 7.11 21.93 -0.23
N GLY A 219 6.95 20.84 0.52
CA GLY A 219 8.05 20.04 1.08
C GLY A 219 8.63 20.59 2.38
N THR A 220 8.12 21.71 2.90
CA THR A 220 8.48 22.18 4.23
C THR A 220 7.83 21.32 5.33
N TYR A 221 8.28 21.47 6.56
CA TYR A 221 7.77 20.73 7.70
C TYR A 221 7.97 21.52 9.00
N ASP A 222 7.14 21.23 10.01
CA ASP A 222 7.32 21.75 11.37
C ASP A 222 8.22 20.79 12.17
N PRO A 223 9.46 21.18 12.53
CA PRO A 223 10.40 20.31 13.23
C PRO A 223 9.88 19.71 14.54
N GLU A 224 8.87 20.31 15.18
CA GLU A 224 8.30 19.79 16.43
C GLU A 224 7.21 18.72 16.20
N ASN A 225 6.57 18.72 15.02
CA ASN A 225 5.34 17.96 14.77
C ASN A 225 5.42 16.98 13.60
N TYR A 226 6.43 17.10 12.75
CA TYR A 226 6.49 16.39 11.47
C TYR A 226 6.89 14.91 11.54
N LEU A 227 7.38 14.42 12.68
CA LEU A 227 7.96 13.08 12.82
C LEU A 227 7.54 12.42 14.13
N ILE A 228 7.04 11.18 14.07
CA ILE A 228 6.75 10.37 15.26
C ILE A 228 7.31 8.96 15.08
N LYS A 229 8.04 8.46 16.06
CA LYS A 229 8.55 7.08 16.07
C LYS A 229 7.42 6.08 16.31
N ILE A 230 7.49 4.95 15.63
CA ILE A 230 6.65 3.77 15.81
C ILE A 230 7.57 2.57 16.08
N ASP A 231 7.39 1.96 17.25
CA ASP A 231 8.13 0.75 17.61
C ASP A 231 7.48 -0.52 17.01
N ASP A 232 6.15 -0.53 16.87
CA ASP A 232 5.40 -1.60 16.20
C ASP A 232 4.27 -1.03 15.34
N LEU A 233 4.23 -1.43 14.07
CA LEU A 233 3.22 -0.98 13.10
C LEU A 233 1.80 -1.45 13.44
N SER A 234 1.64 -2.45 14.32
CA SER A 234 0.33 -2.79 14.90
C SER A 234 -0.30 -1.61 15.66
N GLN A 235 0.50 -0.65 16.13
CA GLN A 235 0.08 0.55 16.85
C GLN A 235 -0.12 1.77 15.95
N SER A 236 -0.02 1.59 14.62
CA SER A 236 0.04 2.72 13.69
C SER A 236 -1.22 3.59 13.66
N ASN A 237 -2.40 3.06 13.97
CA ASN A 237 -3.67 3.78 13.95
C ASN A 237 -3.65 5.03 14.86
N GLU A 238 -3.26 4.86 16.13
CA GLU A 238 -3.21 5.95 17.11
C GLU A 238 -2.13 6.98 16.74
N VAL A 239 -0.98 6.51 16.27
CA VAL A 239 0.14 7.40 15.88
C VAL A 239 -0.22 8.18 14.61
N LEU A 240 -0.93 7.56 13.67
CA LEU A 240 -1.41 8.20 12.45
C LEU A 240 -2.45 9.28 12.75
N ALA A 241 -3.39 9.01 13.66
CA ALA A 241 -4.33 10.03 14.12
C ALA A 241 -3.60 11.20 14.78
N ALA A 242 -2.61 10.93 15.65
CA ALA A 242 -1.86 11.96 16.36
C ALA A 242 -1.03 12.85 15.42
N ILE A 243 -0.32 12.28 14.43
CA ILE A 243 0.48 13.10 13.50
C ILE A 243 -0.41 13.94 12.59
N LYS A 244 -1.57 13.40 12.16
CA LYS A 244 -2.56 14.14 11.37
C LYS A 244 -3.13 15.32 12.14
N GLU A 245 -3.55 15.11 13.39
CA GLU A 245 -4.11 16.16 14.26
C GLU A 245 -3.10 17.31 14.48
N ARG A 246 -1.86 16.98 14.84
CA ARG A 246 -0.81 17.99 15.12
C ARG A 246 -0.46 18.87 13.93
N ASN A 247 -0.70 18.38 12.72
CA ASN A 247 -0.33 19.07 11.48
C ASN A 247 -1.54 19.62 10.72
N GLY A 248 -2.74 19.61 11.33
CA GLY A 248 -3.95 20.17 10.72
C GLY A 248 -4.39 19.43 9.45
N TRP A 249 -4.22 18.11 9.43
CA TRP A 249 -4.58 17.25 8.30
C TRP A 249 -6.06 17.38 7.92
N VAL A 250 -6.31 17.52 6.63
CA VAL A 250 -7.67 17.49 6.06
C VAL A 250 -7.77 16.31 5.10
N GLY A 251 -8.43 15.25 5.57
CA GLY A 251 -8.56 13.97 4.86
C GLY A 251 -9.39 14.04 3.59
#